data_AF-A0A971MVG0-F1
#
_entry.id   AF-A0A971MVG0-F1
#
_cell.length_a   1.000
_cell.length_b   1.000
_cell.length_c   1.000
_cell.angle_alpha   90.00
_cell.angle_beta   90.00
_cell.angle_gamma   90.00
#
_symmetry.space_group_name_H-M   'P 1'
#
loop_
_entity.id
_entity.type
_entity.pdbx_description
1 polymer ?
#
loop_
_entity_poly.entity_id
_entity_poly.type
_entity_poly.pdbx_seq_one_letter_code
_entity_poly.pdbx_strand_id
1 'polypeptide(L)'
;MSNLDEEGDIGKTLFRHNQILAEVNQYMESNSRFYLEGFLRFRLKDYFKELEFSIERAVDNFLVEQEYNEFLRLLRYFVEVQEPRIDEVHVLIKDKQSFCLLDEERQPISQNQLQGVLAELNEEVDYEDLLLSALITISPRSIVLHVINKTGIVDTILNVFRERVKVCQGCDLCKQPQLTGVQIWRKD
;
A
#
# COMPACT_ATOMS: atom_id res chain seq x y z
N MET A 1 14.05 0.72 8.95
CA MET A 1 13.76 0.12 7.64
C MET A 1 15.09 -0.20 7.01
N SER A 2 15.59 -1.39 7.28
CA SER A 2 16.85 -1.91 6.75
C SER A 2 16.66 -3.41 6.58
N ASN A 3 17.08 -3.91 5.42
CA ASN A 3 17.26 -5.33 5.06
C ASN A 3 16.01 -6.07 4.56
N LEU A 4 15.52 -5.70 3.37
CA LEU A 4 14.71 -6.62 2.55
C LEU A 4 15.26 -6.91 1.14
N ASP A 5 16.40 -6.34 0.72
CA ASP A 5 16.83 -6.42 -0.69
C ASP A 5 18.22 -7.07 -0.96
N GLU A 6 18.98 -7.52 0.05
CA GLU A 6 20.37 -7.97 -0.21
C GLU A 6 20.50 -9.42 -0.74
N GLU A 7 19.62 -10.35 -0.36
CA GLU A 7 19.73 -11.76 -0.80
C GLU A 7 19.26 -11.98 -2.25
N GLY A 8 18.35 -11.14 -2.75
CA GLY A 8 17.86 -11.20 -4.13
C GLY A 8 18.83 -10.65 -5.18
N ASP A 9 19.82 -9.85 -4.75
CA ASP A 9 20.73 -9.12 -5.62
C ASP A 9 21.95 -9.96 -6.08
N ILE A 10 22.45 -10.81 -5.18
CA ILE A 10 23.60 -11.69 -5.46
C ILE A 10 23.26 -12.71 -6.55
N GLY A 11 22.06 -13.31 -6.49
CA GLY A 11 21.61 -14.30 -7.47
C GLY A 11 21.44 -13.72 -8.88
N LYS A 12 20.89 -12.50 -8.99
CA LYS A 12 20.75 -11.78 -10.27
C LYS A 12 22.10 -11.37 -10.85
N THR A 13 23.01 -10.91 -10.00
CA THR A 13 24.37 -10.54 -10.41
C THR A 13 25.15 -11.74 -10.94
N LEU A 14 25.10 -12.87 -10.24
CA LEU A 14 25.71 -14.13 -10.67
C LEU A 14 25.13 -14.64 -11.99
N PHE A 15 23.81 -14.54 -12.17
CA PHE A 15 23.15 -14.93 -13.41
C PHE A 15 23.63 -14.09 -14.62
N ARG A 16 23.66 -12.76 -14.46
CA ARG A 16 24.13 -11.83 -15.50
C ARG A 16 25.59 -12.07 -15.86
N HIS A 17 26.43 -12.32 -14.86
CA HIS A 17 27.84 -12.65 -15.07
C HIS A 17 28.01 -13.95 -15.88
N ASN A 18 27.27 -15.00 -15.52
CA ASN A 18 27.32 -16.28 -16.22
C ASN A 18 26.81 -16.19 -17.66
N GLN A 19 25.78 -15.36 -17.91
CA GLN A 19 25.28 -15.11 -19.27
C GLN A 19 26.34 -14.46 -20.16
N ILE A 20 27.02 -13.41 -19.67
CA ILE A 20 28.09 -12.75 -20.43
C ILE A 20 29.26 -13.72 -20.64
N LEU A 21 29.65 -14.47 -19.60
CA LEU A 21 30.73 -15.44 -19.71
C LEU A 21 30.43 -16.55 -20.73
N ALA A 22 29.18 -17.00 -20.83
CA ALA A 22 28.78 -17.98 -21.83
C ALA A 22 29.00 -17.43 -23.25
N GLU A 23 28.56 -16.20 -23.52
CA GLU A 23 28.77 -15.54 -24.81
C GLU A 23 30.27 -15.32 -25.12
N VAL A 24 31.07 -14.95 -24.12
CA VAL A 24 32.51 -14.77 -24.27
C VAL A 24 33.20 -16.09 -24.60
N ASN A 25 32.91 -17.15 -23.84
CA ASN A 25 33.49 -18.48 -24.05
C ASN A 25 33.14 -19.01 -25.44
N GLN A 26 31.86 -18.94 -25.84
CA GLN A 26 31.41 -19.36 -27.16
C GLN A 26 32.10 -18.58 -28.28
N TYR A 27 32.33 -17.27 -28.10
CA TYR A 27 33.03 -16.47 -29.11
C TYR A 27 34.49 -16.89 -29.26
N MET A 28 35.17 -17.16 -28.14
CA MET A 28 36.60 -17.53 -28.13
C MET A 28 36.87 -18.94 -28.69
N GLU A 29 35.87 -19.84 -28.70
CA GLU A 29 36.02 -21.17 -29.32
C GLU A 29 36.36 -21.10 -30.83
N SER A 30 35.85 -20.07 -31.53
CA SER A 30 35.99 -19.93 -32.98
C SER A 30 36.85 -18.74 -33.40
N ASN A 31 37.31 -17.90 -32.47
CA ASN A 31 38.00 -16.65 -32.76
C ASN A 31 39.23 -16.46 -31.88
N SER A 32 40.39 -16.20 -32.49
CA SER A 32 41.65 -15.93 -31.79
C SER A 32 41.91 -14.44 -31.54
N ARG A 33 41.01 -13.57 -32.00
CA ARG A 33 41.05 -12.11 -31.82
C ARG A 33 39.71 -11.63 -31.28
N PHE A 34 39.76 -10.75 -30.29
CA PHE A 34 38.56 -10.24 -29.62
C PHE A 34 38.26 -8.80 -30.03
N TYR A 35 37.24 -8.61 -30.88
CA TYR A 35 36.77 -7.29 -31.27
C TYR A 35 35.68 -6.82 -30.29
N LEU A 36 36.11 -6.13 -29.22
CA LEU A 36 35.26 -5.75 -28.10
C LEU A 36 33.98 -5.00 -28.51
N GLU A 37 34.11 -3.94 -29.31
CA GLU A 37 32.96 -3.12 -29.73
C GLU A 37 31.91 -3.93 -30.48
N GLY A 38 32.33 -4.76 -31.43
CA GLY A 38 31.44 -5.64 -32.18
C GLY A 38 30.80 -6.70 -31.28
N PHE A 39 31.57 -7.26 -30.34
CA PHE A 39 31.05 -8.21 -29.38
C PHE A 39 29.95 -7.58 -28.50
N LEU A 40 30.21 -6.43 -27.90
CA LEU A 40 29.21 -5.72 -27.08
C LEU A 40 27.95 -5.38 -27.89
N ARG A 41 28.11 -4.86 -29.10
CA ARG A 41 26.99 -4.37 -29.91
C ARG A 41 26.14 -5.47 -30.53
N PHE A 42 26.75 -6.60 -30.91
CA PHE A 42 26.07 -7.66 -31.64
C PHE A 42 25.82 -8.91 -30.80
N ARG A 43 26.80 -9.37 -30.02
CA ARG A 43 26.67 -10.59 -29.20
C ARG A 43 25.94 -10.31 -27.89
N LEU A 44 26.24 -9.20 -27.21
CA LEU A 44 25.53 -8.81 -25.99
C LEU A 44 24.27 -7.97 -26.24
N LYS A 45 23.78 -7.92 -27.48
CA LYS A 45 22.60 -7.11 -27.83
C LYS A 45 21.39 -7.47 -26.97
N ASP A 46 21.12 -8.75 -26.79
CA ASP A 46 19.95 -9.19 -26.02
C ASP A 46 20.13 -8.96 -24.52
N TYR A 47 21.36 -9.09 -24.01
CA TYR A 47 21.68 -8.70 -22.64
C TYR A 47 21.39 -7.21 -22.37
N PHE A 48 21.78 -6.31 -23.29
CA PHE A 48 21.49 -4.89 -23.14
C PHE A 48 19.99 -4.56 -23.25
N LYS A 49 19.23 -5.28 -24.08
CA LYS A 49 17.77 -5.14 -24.11
C LYS A 49 17.10 -5.56 -22.81
N GLU A 50 17.55 -6.66 -22.20
CA GLU A 50 17.03 -7.11 -20.90
C GLU A 50 17.29 -6.05 -19.81
N LEU A 51 18.44 -5.37 -19.90
CA LEU A 51 18.73 -4.24 -19.01
C LEU A 51 17.81 -3.05 -19.23
N GLU A 52 17.60 -2.68 -20.49
CA GLU A 52 16.68 -1.60 -20.86
C GLU A 52 15.27 -1.89 -20.33
N PHE A 53 14.75 -3.09 -20.56
CA PHE A 53 13.47 -3.53 -20.03
C PHE A 53 13.41 -3.52 -18.49
N SER A 54 14.49 -3.90 -17.82
CA SER A 54 14.58 -3.85 -16.36
C SER A 54 14.52 -2.42 -15.83
N ILE A 55 15.14 -1.47 -16.54
CA ILE A 55 15.10 -0.04 -16.21
C ILE A 55 13.70 0.51 -16.45
N GLU A 56 13.09 0.21 -17.60
CA GLU A 56 11.72 0.64 -17.93
C GLU A 56 10.73 0.22 -16.84
N ARG A 57 10.77 -1.06 -16.41
CA ARG A 57 9.94 -1.55 -15.32
C ARG A 57 10.21 -0.85 -13.99
N ALA A 58 11.47 -0.52 -13.70
CA ALA A 58 11.81 0.21 -12.49
C ALA A 58 11.25 1.64 -12.51
N VAL A 59 11.28 2.29 -13.68
CA VAL A 59 10.67 3.61 -13.89
C VAL A 59 9.16 3.54 -13.73
N ASP A 60 8.49 2.56 -14.32
CA ASP A 60 7.04 2.38 -14.18
C ASP A 60 6.62 2.19 -12.72
N ASN A 61 7.33 1.31 -11.98
CA ASN A 61 7.07 1.10 -10.56
C ASN A 61 7.29 2.38 -9.75
N PHE A 62 8.36 3.13 -10.04
CA PHE A 62 8.63 4.41 -9.38
C PHE A 62 7.52 5.43 -9.64
N LEU A 63 6.99 5.50 -10.86
CA LEU A 63 5.88 6.39 -11.20
C LEU A 63 4.60 6.01 -10.42
N VAL A 64 4.27 4.72 -10.33
CA VAL A 64 3.13 4.24 -9.52
C VAL A 64 3.29 4.61 -8.04
N GLU A 65 4.48 4.42 -7.48
CA GLU A 65 4.78 4.83 -6.11
C GLU A 65 4.69 6.35 -5.93
N GLN A 66 5.13 7.12 -6.93
CA GLN A 66 5.01 8.57 -6.92
C GLN A 66 3.53 9.01 -6.92
N GLU A 67 2.70 8.42 -7.77
CA GLU A 67 1.25 8.67 -7.83
C GLU A 67 0.58 8.37 -6.49
N TYR A 68 0.91 7.24 -5.87
CA TYR A 68 0.40 6.89 -4.54
C TYR A 68 0.82 7.93 -3.47
N ASN A 69 2.06 8.41 -3.51
CA ASN A 69 2.53 9.44 -2.58
C ASN A 69 1.83 10.79 -2.78
N GLU A 70 1.57 11.19 -4.03
CA GLU A 70 0.79 12.40 -4.34
C GLU A 70 -0.65 12.27 -3.88
N PHE A 71 -1.28 11.10 -4.09
CA PHE A 71 -2.61 10.80 -3.55
C PHE A 71 -2.65 10.97 -2.02
N LEU A 72 -1.68 10.39 -1.29
CA LEU A 72 -1.60 10.55 0.17
C LEU A 72 -1.42 12.02 0.59
N ARG A 73 -0.64 12.81 -0.16
CA ARG A 73 -0.46 14.25 0.13
C ARG A 73 -1.76 15.02 -0.01
N LEU A 74 -2.53 14.74 -1.07
CA LEU A 74 -3.84 15.37 -1.27
C LEU A 74 -4.79 15.03 -0.12
N LEU A 75 -4.86 13.77 0.30
CA LEU A 75 -5.71 13.36 1.41
C LEU A 75 -5.31 14.01 2.74
N ARG A 76 -4.00 14.09 3.02
CA ARG A 76 -3.47 14.78 4.21
C ARG A 76 -3.94 16.23 4.25
N TYR A 77 -3.84 16.93 3.11
CA TYR A 77 -4.29 18.32 3.01
C TYR A 77 -5.77 18.47 3.37
N PHE A 78 -6.64 17.56 2.89
CA PHE A 78 -8.07 17.60 3.24
C PHE A 78 -8.32 17.40 4.74
N VAL A 79 -7.60 16.49 5.39
CA VAL A 79 -7.76 16.20 6.82
C VAL A 79 -7.22 17.34 7.69
N GLU A 80 -6.17 18.03 7.25
CA GLU A 80 -5.56 19.15 7.97
C GLU A 80 -6.43 20.41 7.96
N VAL A 81 -7.12 20.69 6.86
CA VAL A 81 -7.94 21.92 6.71
C VAL A 81 -9.34 21.78 7.30
N GLN A 82 -9.85 20.55 7.44
CA GLN A 82 -11.19 20.30 7.98
C GLN A 82 -11.24 20.42 9.52
N GLU A 83 -12.27 21.09 10.03
CA GLU A 83 -12.59 21.08 11.45
C GLU A 83 -13.05 19.67 11.89
N PRO A 84 -12.48 19.11 12.97
CA PRO A 84 -12.88 17.81 13.47
C PRO A 84 -14.34 17.77 13.95
N ARG A 85 -15.09 16.77 13.48
CA ARG A 85 -16.51 16.59 13.84
C ARG A 85 -16.73 15.70 15.07
N ILE A 86 -15.78 14.79 15.34
CA ILE A 86 -15.80 13.83 16.43
C ILE A 86 -14.42 13.84 17.11
N ASP A 87 -14.38 13.76 18.44
CA ASP A 87 -13.12 13.82 19.17
C ASP A 87 -12.34 12.51 19.02
N GLU A 88 -12.95 11.35 19.28
CA GLU A 88 -12.29 10.05 19.09
C GLU A 88 -13.13 9.06 18.28
N VAL A 89 -12.49 8.37 17.34
CA VAL A 89 -13.10 7.28 16.57
C VAL A 89 -12.33 5.99 16.79
N HIS A 90 -13.02 4.95 17.25
CA HIS A 90 -12.51 3.59 17.27
C HIS A 90 -12.82 2.89 15.95
N VAL A 91 -11.78 2.41 15.27
CA VAL A 91 -11.91 1.65 14.02
C VAL A 91 -11.61 0.19 14.30
N LEU A 92 -12.61 -0.68 14.18
CA LEU A 92 -12.45 -2.12 14.38
C LEU A 92 -12.42 -2.82 13.02
N ILE A 93 -11.25 -3.36 12.65
CA ILE A 93 -11.07 -4.14 11.42
C ILE A 93 -11.09 -5.62 11.81
N LYS A 94 -12.19 -6.32 11.50
CA LYS A 94 -12.38 -7.73 11.88
C LYS A 94 -11.71 -8.67 10.88
N ASP A 95 -11.95 -8.44 9.60
CA ASP A 95 -11.44 -9.22 8.47
C ASP A 95 -11.25 -8.31 7.25
N LYS A 96 -10.93 -8.89 6.08
CA LYS A 96 -10.71 -8.14 4.83
C LYS A 96 -11.98 -7.49 4.26
N GLN A 97 -13.16 -7.72 4.84
CA GLN A 97 -14.44 -7.33 4.25
C GLN A 97 -15.37 -6.59 5.22
N SER A 98 -14.95 -6.36 6.47
CA SER A 98 -15.81 -5.70 7.45
C SER A 98 -15.03 -4.85 8.44
N PHE A 99 -15.55 -3.64 8.63
CA PHE A 99 -15.10 -2.72 9.66
C PHE A 99 -16.29 -2.16 10.45
N CYS A 100 -16.00 -1.64 11.65
CA CYS A 100 -16.97 -0.93 12.48
C CYS A 100 -16.34 0.37 13.00
N LEU A 101 -17.12 1.44 13.04
CA LEU A 101 -16.72 2.74 13.57
C LEU A 101 -17.53 3.05 14.82
N LEU A 102 -16.84 3.35 15.92
CA LEU A 102 -17.45 3.78 17.17
C LEU A 102 -16.93 5.16 17.56
N ASP A 103 -17.75 5.95 18.24
CA ASP A 103 -17.35 7.19 18.89
C ASP A 103 -16.62 6.94 20.23
N GLU A 104 -16.29 8.03 20.94
CA GLU A 104 -15.64 8.04 22.25
C GLU A 104 -16.45 7.32 23.36
N GLU A 105 -17.78 7.33 23.28
CA GLU A 105 -18.66 6.55 24.15
C GLU A 105 -18.82 5.08 23.72
N ARG A 106 -18.07 4.65 22.70
CA ARG A 106 -18.11 3.31 22.09
C ARG A 106 -19.47 2.98 21.49
N GLN A 107 -20.25 4.00 21.14
CA GLN A 107 -21.49 3.85 20.40
C GLN A 107 -21.20 3.90 18.90
N PRO A 108 -22.01 3.23 18.07
CA PRO A 108 -21.85 3.30 16.62
C PRO A 108 -22.02 4.71 16.10
N ILE A 109 -21.11 5.11 15.23
CA ILE A 109 -21.27 6.36 14.49
C ILE A 109 -22.45 6.20 13.52
N SER A 110 -23.50 6.98 13.75
CA SER A 110 -24.75 6.87 12.99
C SER A 110 -24.56 7.29 11.52
N GLN A 111 -25.38 6.72 10.62
CA GLN A 111 -25.41 7.12 9.20
C GLN A 111 -25.66 8.62 8.99
N ASN A 112 -26.34 9.27 9.94
CA ASN A 112 -26.58 10.71 9.89
C ASN A 112 -25.29 11.53 10.01
N GLN A 113 -24.30 11.04 10.76
CA GLN A 113 -22.98 11.68 10.86
C GLN A 113 -22.07 11.35 9.68
N LEU A 114 -22.44 10.35 8.88
CA LEU A 114 -21.82 9.97 7.61
C LEU A 114 -22.58 10.51 6.39
N GLN A 115 -23.54 11.42 6.57
CA GLN A 115 -24.32 12.01 5.47
C GLN A 115 -23.38 12.67 4.45
N GLY A 116 -23.50 12.24 3.18
CA GLY A 116 -22.61 12.59 2.08
C GLY A 116 -21.77 11.39 1.62
N VAL A 117 -21.15 10.65 2.55
CA VAL A 117 -20.33 9.47 2.23
C VAL A 117 -21.20 8.37 1.66
N LEU A 118 -22.36 8.10 2.28
CA LEU A 118 -23.22 6.97 1.90
C LEU A 118 -24.11 7.22 0.68
N ALA A 119 -24.37 8.49 0.34
CA ALA A 119 -25.27 8.86 -0.75
C ALA A 119 -24.62 8.75 -2.13
N GLU A 120 -23.27 8.74 -2.18
CA GLU A 120 -22.48 8.69 -3.41
C GLU A 120 -21.96 7.27 -3.73
N LEU A 121 -22.22 6.29 -2.85
CA LEU A 121 -21.71 4.93 -3.00
C LEU A 121 -22.72 4.09 -3.78
N ASN A 122 -22.34 3.74 -5.00
CA ASN A 122 -22.97 2.62 -5.70
C ASN A 122 -22.59 1.29 -5.02
N GLU A 123 -23.32 0.21 -5.32
CA GLU A 123 -23.10 -1.15 -4.77
C GLU A 123 -21.70 -1.74 -5.08
N GLU A 124 -20.86 -1.07 -5.86
CA GLU A 124 -19.54 -1.55 -6.31
C GLU A 124 -18.33 -0.96 -5.56
N VAL A 125 -18.52 -0.06 -4.57
CA VAL A 125 -17.39 0.61 -3.91
C VAL A 125 -16.67 -0.30 -2.91
N ASP A 126 -15.33 -0.28 -2.93
CA ASP A 126 -14.49 -1.07 -2.04
C ASP A 126 -14.63 -0.64 -0.56
N TYR A 127 -14.53 -1.59 0.36
CA TYR A 127 -14.66 -1.35 1.80
C TYR A 127 -13.52 -0.50 2.35
N GLU A 128 -12.32 -0.65 1.80
CA GLU A 128 -11.15 0.17 2.18
C GLU A 128 -11.39 1.64 1.82
N ASP A 129 -11.94 1.90 0.62
CA ASP A 129 -12.30 3.24 0.16
C ASP A 129 -13.44 3.84 1.00
N LEU A 130 -14.44 3.03 1.36
CA LEU A 130 -15.53 3.46 2.23
C LEU A 130 -15.03 3.87 3.62
N LEU A 131 -14.18 3.04 4.24
CA LEU A 131 -13.58 3.34 5.52
C LEU A 131 -12.76 4.63 5.46
N LEU A 132 -11.92 4.77 4.44
CA LEU A 132 -11.08 5.96 4.26
C LEU A 132 -11.94 7.22 4.08
N SER A 133 -12.96 7.14 3.23
CA SER A 133 -13.90 8.25 2.95
C SER A 133 -14.65 8.67 4.21
N ALA A 134 -15.15 7.71 5.00
CA ALA A 134 -15.81 7.97 6.27
C ALA A 134 -14.88 8.71 7.24
N LEU A 135 -13.64 8.25 7.40
CA LEU A 135 -12.67 8.90 8.28
C LEU A 135 -12.28 10.30 7.80
N ILE A 136 -12.17 10.52 6.48
CA ILE A 136 -11.88 11.85 5.91
C ILE A 136 -13.05 12.80 6.19
N THR A 137 -14.29 12.37 5.96
CA THR A 137 -15.48 13.21 6.18
C THR A 137 -15.71 13.53 7.66
N ILE A 138 -15.42 12.60 8.55
CA ILE A 138 -15.49 12.83 10.00
C ILE A 138 -14.33 13.74 10.45
N SER A 139 -13.16 13.60 9.82
CA SER A 139 -11.88 14.22 10.21
C SER A 139 -11.64 14.18 11.73
N PRO A 140 -11.66 12.99 12.37
CA PRO A 140 -11.65 12.91 13.82
C PRO A 140 -10.37 13.50 14.42
N ARG A 141 -10.43 13.96 15.68
CA ARG A 141 -9.22 14.45 16.39
C ARG A 141 -8.27 13.30 16.72
N SER A 142 -8.81 12.14 17.08
CA SER A 142 -8.09 10.92 17.45
C SER A 142 -8.72 9.69 16.78
N ILE A 143 -7.89 8.77 16.31
CA ILE A 143 -8.29 7.48 15.75
C ILE A 143 -7.59 6.38 16.56
N VAL A 144 -8.38 5.43 17.06
CA VAL A 144 -7.85 4.23 17.70
C VAL A 144 -8.12 3.04 16.78
N LEU A 145 -7.05 2.52 16.17
CA LEU A 145 -7.12 1.37 15.28
C LEU A 145 -7.04 0.06 16.08
N HIS A 146 -8.10 -0.74 15.99
CA HIS A 146 -8.16 -2.10 16.53
C HIS A 146 -7.97 -3.08 15.38
N VAL A 147 -6.72 -3.55 15.21
CA VAL A 147 -6.30 -4.36 14.06
C VAL A 147 -5.92 -5.75 14.52
N ILE A 148 -6.58 -6.77 13.96
CA ILE A 148 -6.21 -8.18 14.20
C ILE A 148 -5.10 -8.59 13.23
N ASN A 149 -5.21 -8.20 11.95
CA ASN A 149 -4.23 -8.46 10.89
C ASN A 149 -3.90 -7.17 10.15
N LYS A 150 -2.62 -6.94 9.83
CA LYS A 150 -2.22 -5.79 9.00
C LYS A 150 -2.80 -5.92 7.58
N THR A 151 -3.45 -4.86 7.11
CA THR A 151 -3.99 -4.72 5.75
C THR A 151 -3.46 -3.43 5.12
N GLY A 152 -3.54 -3.29 3.79
CA GLY A 152 -3.04 -2.11 3.08
C GLY A 152 -3.69 -0.81 3.55
N ILE A 153 -5.00 -0.84 3.84
CA ILE A 153 -5.72 0.32 4.39
C ILE A 153 -5.18 0.81 5.74
N VAL A 154 -4.60 -0.06 6.58
CA VAL A 154 -4.00 0.36 7.85
C VAL A 154 -2.81 1.29 7.60
N ASP A 155 -1.95 0.95 6.65
CA ASP A 155 -0.80 1.78 6.29
C ASP A 155 -1.27 3.11 5.67
N THR A 156 -2.33 3.09 4.84
CA THR A 156 -2.93 4.32 4.30
C THR A 156 -3.48 5.21 5.41
N ILE A 157 -4.25 4.68 6.37
CA ILE A 157 -4.80 5.46 7.50
C ILE A 157 -3.66 6.04 8.36
N LEU A 158 -2.64 5.24 8.70
CA LEU A 158 -1.46 5.71 9.44
C LEU A 158 -0.75 6.84 8.69
N ASN A 159 -0.64 6.74 7.37
CA ASN A 159 -0.01 7.77 6.56
C ASN A 159 -0.84 9.04 6.45
N VAL A 160 -2.16 8.95 6.25
CA VAL A 160 -3.04 10.10 6.05
C VAL A 160 -3.26 10.87 7.36
N PHE A 161 -3.57 10.17 8.45
CA PHE A 161 -3.97 10.80 9.72
C PHE A 161 -2.81 10.96 10.72
N ARG A 162 -1.66 10.33 10.45
CA ARG A 162 -0.39 10.49 11.19
C ARG A 162 -0.57 10.42 12.71
N GLU A 163 -0.24 11.51 13.40
CA GLU A 163 -0.23 11.66 14.87
C GLU A 163 -1.61 11.49 15.50
N ARG A 164 -2.69 11.63 14.71
CA ARG A 164 -4.05 11.37 15.19
C ARG A 164 -4.30 9.88 15.40
N VAL A 165 -3.46 8.98 14.89
CA VAL A 165 -3.70 7.53 14.92
C VAL A 165 -2.92 6.84 16.05
N LYS A 166 -3.61 6.01 16.82
CA LYS A 166 -3.03 5.10 17.83
C LYS A 166 -3.45 3.67 17.52
N VAL A 167 -2.48 2.76 17.45
CA VAL A 167 -2.76 1.33 17.29
C VAL A 167 -3.02 0.71 18.67
N CYS A 168 -4.19 0.10 18.83
CA CYS A 168 -4.58 -0.59 20.05
C CYS A 168 -3.66 -1.79 20.32
N GLN A 169 -3.22 -1.97 21.57
CA GLN A 169 -2.37 -3.08 22.00
C GLN A 169 -3.17 -4.31 22.47
N GLY A 170 -4.46 -4.37 22.14
CA GLY A 170 -5.38 -5.44 22.55
C GLY A 170 -6.21 -5.07 23.79
N CYS A 171 -7.41 -4.53 23.55
CA CYS A 171 -8.38 -4.25 24.60
C CYS A 171 -9.61 -5.17 24.50
N ASP A 172 -10.62 -4.95 25.33
CA ASP A 172 -11.84 -5.77 25.33
C ASP A 172 -12.61 -5.68 24.00
N LEU A 173 -12.53 -4.55 23.28
CA LEU A 173 -13.08 -4.40 21.93
C LEU A 173 -12.39 -5.32 20.91
N CYS A 174 -11.09 -5.58 21.07
CA CYS A 174 -10.35 -6.53 20.23
C CYS A 174 -10.72 -7.99 20.56
N LYS A 175 -11.06 -8.28 21.82
CA LYS A 175 -11.34 -9.64 22.32
C LYS A 175 -12.78 -10.08 22.08
N GLN A 176 -13.73 -9.16 22.18
CA GLN A 176 -15.14 -9.42 21.95
C GLN A 176 -15.69 -8.37 20.98
N PRO A 177 -15.61 -8.60 19.66
CA PRO A 177 -16.20 -7.70 18.68
C PRO A 177 -17.74 -7.75 18.66
N GLN A 178 -18.35 -8.25 19.74
CA GLN A 178 -19.76 -8.57 19.92
C GLN A 178 -20.53 -7.31 20.38
N LEU A 179 -20.54 -6.25 19.58
CA LEU A 179 -21.49 -5.16 19.80
C LEU A 179 -22.84 -5.58 19.19
N THR A 180 -23.72 -6.07 20.06
CA THR A 180 -25.13 -6.32 19.78
C THR A 180 -25.79 -5.04 19.29
N GLY A 181 -26.17 -5.00 18.01
CA GLY A 181 -27.03 -3.95 17.44
C GLY A 181 -26.36 -2.89 16.56
N VAL A 182 -25.24 -3.19 15.88
CA VAL A 182 -24.52 -2.21 15.06
C VAL A 182 -24.44 -2.65 13.61
N GLN A 183 -24.87 -1.77 12.69
CA GLN A 183 -24.95 -2.01 11.24
C GLN A 183 -23.69 -2.68 10.70
N ILE A 184 -23.87 -3.94 10.33
CA ILE A 184 -22.87 -4.72 9.64
C ILE A 184 -22.99 -4.33 8.17
N TRP A 185 -22.03 -3.59 7.62
CA TRP A 185 -21.90 -3.41 6.18
C TRP A 185 -21.40 -4.75 5.60
N ARG A 186 -22.31 -5.72 5.51
CA ARG A 186 -22.07 -7.06 4.96
C ARG A 186 -22.36 -7.02 3.47
N LYS A 187 -21.43 -7.57 2.69
CA LYS A 187 -21.66 -7.96 1.30
C LYS A 187 -22.62 -9.15 1.32
N ASP A 188 -23.80 -9.02 0.72
CA ASP A 188 -24.52 -10.19 0.22
C ASP A 188 -24.03 -10.48 -1.21
#